data_AF-A0A2H5VYA7-F1
#
_entry.id   AF-A0A2H5VYA7-F1
#
_cell.length_a   1.000
_cell.length_b   1.000
_cell.length_c   1.000
_cell.angle_alpha   90.00
_cell.angle_beta   90.00
_cell.angle_gamma   90.00
#
_symmetry.space_group_name_H-M   'P 1'
#
loop_
_entity.id
_entity.type
_entity.pdbx_description
1 polymer ?
#
loop_
_entity_poly.entity_id
_entity_poly.type
_entity_poly.pdbx_seq_one_letter_code
_entity_poly.pdbx_strand_id
1 'polypeptide(L)'
;MLRFWAQDEQGDELFSDTREYGFNFVDPEGYEPAMVDNVSGRGFEVVLEAETTRRESFRFPRPRTRRRIKLHATLTYIFFAPPPPEAQNRMQQGIIARIQAAKTEQERAQILNEEIPARMRSMNVLATTYPPVVMASARKVLEVGAP
;
A
#
# COMPACT_ATOMS: atom_id res chain seq x y z
N MET A 1 -5.88 -3.88 -4.66
CA MET A 1 -6.25 -3.74 -3.23
C MET A 1 -7.76 -3.87 -3.07
N LEU A 2 -8.23 -4.70 -2.15
CA LEU A 2 -9.63 -4.88 -1.81
C LEU A 2 -9.85 -4.39 -0.38
N ARG A 3 -10.62 -3.31 -0.20
CA ARG A 3 -10.93 -2.73 1.10
C ARG A 3 -12.38 -3.02 1.45
N PHE A 4 -12.62 -3.43 2.69
CA PHE A 4 -13.96 -3.57 3.28
C PHE A 4 -14.06 -2.74 4.55
N TRP A 5 -15.17 -2.06 4.75
CA TRP A 5 -15.40 -1.31 5.98
C TRP A 5 -16.88 -1.24 6.35
N ALA A 6 -17.14 -1.01 7.63
CA ALA A 6 -18.46 -0.80 8.19
C ALA A 6 -18.60 0.63 8.70
N GLN A 7 -19.71 1.28 8.36
CA GLN A 7 -20.08 2.59 8.87
C GLN A 7 -21.35 2.51 9.69
N ASP A 8 -21.49 3.36 10.70
CA ASP A 8 -22.74 3.54 11.43
C ASP A 8 -23.73 4.49 10.70
N GLU A 9 -24.76 4.93 11.41
CA GLU A 9 -25.79 5.81 10.86
C GLU A 9 -25.28 7.24 10.66
N GLN A 10 -24.37 7.67 11.53
CA GLN A 10 -23.67 8.96 11.53
C GLN A 10 -22.62 9.03 10.42
N GLY A 11 -22.15 7.88 9.94
CA GLY A 11 -21.15 7.76 8.88
C GLY A 11 -19.75 7.48 9.41
N ASP A 12 -19.60 7.26 10.72
CA ASP A 12 -18.33 6.95 11.35
C ASP A 12 -17.91 5.52 11.01
N GLU A 13 -16.63 5.35 10.69
CA GLU A 13 -16.05 4.04 10.40
C GLU A 13 -15.86 3.25 11.70
N LEU A 14 -16.59 2.14 11.83
CA LEU A 14 -16.53 1.28 13.02
C LEU A 14 -15.39 0.26 12.93
N PHE A 15 -15.12 -0.22 11.71
CA PHE A 15 -14.12 -1.24 11.43
C PHE A 15 -13.79 -1.22 9.93
N SER A 16 -12.53 -1.50 9.61
CA SER A 16 -12.09 -1.79 8.25
C SER A 16 -11.05 -2.89 8.22
N ASP A 17 -10.98 -3.55 7.07
CA ASP A 17 -9.95 -4.52 6.75
C ASP A 17 -9.60 -4.39 5.26
N THR A 18 -8.37 -4.75 4.93
CA THR A 18 -7.81 -4.61 3.58
C THR A 18 -7.07 -5.88 3.19
N ARG A 19 -7.30 -6.31 1.95
CA ARG A 19 -6.53 -7.38 1.29
C ARG A 19 -5.79 -6.82 0.10
N GLU A 20 -4.50 -7.05 0.07
CA GLU A 20 -3.66 -6.65 -1.05
C GLU A 20 -3.52 -7.82 -2.03
N TYR A 21 -3.57 -7.48 -3.31
CA TYR A 21 -3.35 -8.40 -4.43
C TYR A 21 -2.35 -7.72 -5.34
N GLY A 22 -1.29 -8.43 -5.68
CA GLY A 22 -0.18 -7.91 -6.46
C GLY A 22 1.05 -8.77 -6.29
N PHE A 23 2.15 -8.27 -6.84
CA PHE A 23 3.48 -8.81 -6.64
C PHE A 23 4.39 -7.68 -6.15
N ASN A 24 5.40 -8.04 -5.37
CA ASN A 24 6.39 -7.12 -4.86
C ASN A 24 7.80 -7.74 -4.96
N PHE A 25 8.82 -6.96 -4.63
CA PHE A 25 10.21 -7.37 -4.64
C PHE A 25 10.84 -7.20 -3.26
N VAL A 26 11.87 -8.02 -2.98
CA VAL A 26 12.70 -7.94 -1.76
C VAL A 26 14.10 -7.44 -2.08
N ASP A 27 14.71 -6.77 -1.11
CA ASP A 27 16.12 -6.37 -1.16
C ASP A 27 17.03 -7.52 -0.70
N PRO A 28 18.37 -7.41 -0.78
CA PRO A 28 19.29 -8.48 -0.34
C PRO A 28 19.17 -8.84 1.15
N GLU A 29 18.57 -7.98 1.97
CA GLU A 29 18.36 -8.19 3.40
C GLU A 29 16.98 -8.82 3.70
N GLY A 30 16.16 -9.04 2.65
CA GLY A 30 14.85 -9.67 2.73
C GLY A 30 13.71 -8.71 3.06
N TYR A 31 13.91 -7.39 2.97
CA TYR A 31 12.87 -6.41 3.28
C TYR A 31 12.00 -6.08 2.07
N GLU A 32 10.69 -5.93 2.33
CA GLU A 32 9.68 -5.49 1.36
C GLU A 32 9.13 -4.09 1.71
N PRO A 33 8.59 -3.34 0.73
CA PRO A 33 8.89 -3.40 -0.71
C PRO A 33 10.30 -2.89 -1.02
N ALA A 34 10.98 -3.55 -1.95
CA ALA A 34 12.24 -3.09 -2.51
C ALA A 34 12.04 -2.23 -3.77
N MET A 35 12.84 -1.17 -3.89
CA MET A 35 12.94 -0.38 -5.12
C MET A 35 13.68 -1.19 -6.20
N VAL A 36 13.32 -1.02 -7.47
CA VAL A 36 13.84 -1.80 -8.63
C VAL A 36 15.37 -1.89 -8.64
N ASP A 37 16.06 -0.80 -8.29
CA ASP A 37 17.53 -0.72 -8.31
C ASP A 37 18.23 -1.66 -7.30
N ASN A 38 17.53 -2.08 -6.25
CA ASN A 38 18.08 -2.89 -5.15
C ASN A 38 17.36 -4.24 -5.00
N VAL A 39 16.69 -4.73 -6.05
CA VAL A 39 15.97 -6.00 -5.99
C VAL A 39 16.94 -7.18 -6.01
N SER A 40 16.80 -8.08 -5.03
CA SER A 40 17.53 -9.36 -4.96
C SER A 40 16.64 -10.56 -5.30
N GLY A 41 15.32 -10.40 -5.21
CA GLY A 41 14.36 -11.48 -5.43
C GLY A 41 12.90 -11.00 -5.47
N ARG A 42 12.00 -11.97 -5.69
CA ARG A 42 10.54 -11.75 -5.56
C ARG A 42 10.17 -11.74 -4.08
N GLY A 43 9.34 -10.78 -3.69
CA GLY A 43 8.71 -10.74 -2.37
C GLY A 43 7.37 -11.48 -2.40
N PHE A 44 6.35 -10.88 -1.80
CA PHE A 44 4.97 -11.34 -1.85
C PHE A 44 4.41 -11.42 -3.29
N GLU A 45 3.66 -12.49 -3.55
CA GLU A 45 2.87 -12.70 -4.76
C GLU A 45 1.49 -13.24 -4.37
N VAL A 46 0.45 -12.41 -4.45
CA VAL A 46 -0.95 -12.87 -4.39
C VAL A 46 -1.69 -12.24 -5.56
N VAL A 47 -1.75 -13.00 -6.64
CA VAL A 47 -2.31 -12.57 -7.92
C VAL A 47 -3.76 -13.06 -8.03
N LEU A 48 -4.59 -12.25 -8.70
CA LEU A 48 -5.90 -12.69 -9.16
C LEU A 48 -5.72 -13.36 -10.52
N GLU A 49 -5.83 -14.68 -10.54
CA GLU A 49 -5.72 -15.47 -11.77
C GLU A 49 -6.87 -15.19 -12.72
N ALA A 50 -6.58 -15.19 -14.03
CA ALA A 50 -7.60 -15.06 -15.05
C ALA A 50 -8.65 -16.17 -14.91
N GLU A 51 -9.92 -15.79 -15.15
CA GLU A 51 -11.08 -16.70 -15.12
C GLU A 51 -11.35 -17.39 -13.77
N THR A 52 -10.58 -17.05 -12.73
CA THR A 52 -10.72 -17.64 -11.40
C THR A 52 -11.58 -16.73 -10.52
N THR A 53 -12.57 -17.32 -9.84
CA THR A 53 -13.36 -16.60 -8.84
C THR A 53 -12.80 -16.87 -7.45
N ARG A 54 -12.34 -15.82 -6.76
CA ARG A 54 -11.88 -15.88 -5.38
C ARG A 54 -12.93 -15.32 -4.44
N ARG A 55 -13.19 -16.01 -3.32
CA ARG A 55 -14.13 -15.56 -2.30
C ARG A 55 -13.39 -15.15 -1.03
N GLU A 56 -13.50 -13.88 -0.68
CA GLU A 56 -12.96 -13.35 0.57
C GLU A 56 -14.06 -13.19 1.61
N SER A 57 -13.71 -13.40 2.89
CA SER A 57 -14.63 -13.29 4.02
C SER A 57 -14.02 -12.43 5.11
N PHE A 58 -14.78 -11.44 5.57
CA PHE A 58 -14.37 -10.49 6.58
C PHE A 58 -15.25 -10.67 7.81
N ARG A 59 -14.62 -10.72 8.98
CA ARG A 59 -15.31 -10.90 10.26
C ARG A 59 -15.28 -9.59 11.03
N PHE A 60 -16.44 -9.18 11.51
CA PHE A 60 -16.60 -7.95 12.27
C PHE A 60 -17.07 -8.30 13.69
N PRO A 61 -16.63 -7.56 14.71
CA PRO A 61 -17.19 -7.70 16.04
C PRO A 61 -18.68 -7.35 16.00
N ARG A 62 -19.53 -8.22 16.56
CA ARG A 62 -20.97 -7.99 16.61
C ARG A 62 -21.26 -6.87 17.63
N PRO A 63 -22.00 -5.81 17.26
CA PRO A 63 -22.36 -4.75 18.20
C PRO A 63 -23.20 -5.30 19.36
N ARG A 64 -23.01 -4.74 20.57
CA ARG A 64 -23.78 -5.14 21.76
C ARG A 64 -25.24 -4.69 21.68
N THR A 65 -25.48 -3.51 21.11
CA THR A 65 -26.83 -2.96 20.91
C THR A 65 -27.27 -3.12 19.47
N ARG A 66 -28.58 -3.33 19.26
CA ARG A 66 -29.18 -3.34 17.93
C ARG A 66 -28.95 -1.98 17.27
N ARG A 67 -28.30 -1.99 16.11
CA ARG A 67 -28.01 -0.81 15.32
C ARG A 67 -27.97 -1.14 13.83
N ARG A 68 -28.22 -0.13 13.00
CA ARG A 68 -28.05 -0.22 11.56
C ARG A 68 -26.59 0.08 11.21
N ILE A 69 -26.02 -0.74 10.34
CA ILE A 69 -24.68 -0.51 9.78
C ILE A 69 -24.74 -0.54 8.25
N LYS A 70 -23.86 0.23 7.61
CA LYS A 70 -23.59 0.19 6.18
C LYS A 70 -22.27 -0.53 5.98
N LEU A 71 -22.30 -1.67 5.31
CA LEU A 71 -21.11 -2.35 4.83
C LEU A 71 -20.74 -1.83 3.45
N HIS A 72 -19.45 -1.62 3.26
CA HIS A 72 -18.86 -1.14 2.04
C HIS A 72 -17.70 -2.05 1.62
N ALA A 73 -17.54 -2.19 0.31
CA ALA A 73 -16.43 -2.91 -0.30
C ALA A 73 -15.97 -2.17 -1.55
N THR A 74 -14.66 -2.02 -1.74
CA THR A 74 -14.09 -1.46 -2.95
C THR A 74 -12.90 -2.29 -3.40
N LEU A 75 -12.89 -2.69 -4.67
CA LEU A 75 -11.73 -3.23 -5.34
C LEU A 75 -11.06 -2.10 -6.13
N THR A 76 -9.86 -1.74 -5.72
CA THR A 76 -9.08 -0.64 -6.29
C THR A 76 -7.82 -1.19 -6.94
N TYR A 77 -7.62 -0.84 -8.20
CA TYR A 77 -6.35 -1.02 -8.90
C TYR A 77 -5.39 0.10 -8.52
N ILE A 78 -4.19 -0.29 -8.11
CA ILE A 78 -3.12 0.63 -7.72
C ILE A 78 -1.92 0.21 -8.55
N PHE A 79 -1.52 1.04 -9.50
CA PHE A 79 -0.36 0.76 -10.36
C PHE A 79 0.95 0.88 -9.58
N PHE A 80 1.04 1.91 -8.72
CA PHE A 80 2.19 2.16 -7.87
C PHE A 80 1.73 2.39 -6.43
N ALA A 81 2.13 1.48 -5.54
CA ALA A 81 1.95 1.67 -4.11
C ALA A 81 3.20 2.38 -3.56
N PRO A 82 3.06 3.55 -2.90
CA PRO A 82 4.20 4.15 -2.24
C PRO A 82 4.74 3.21 -1.16
N PRO A 83 6.07 3.14 -0.96
CA PRO A 83 6.65 2.30 0.08
C PRO A 83 6.13 2.72 1.47
N PRO A 84 5.96 1.77 2.41
CA PRO A 84 5.56 2.08 3.77
C PRO A 84 6.61 2.95 4.48
N PRO A 85 6.25 3.67 5.56
CA PRO A 85 7.14 4.61 6.24
C PRO A 85 8.47 4.00 6.68
N GLU A 86 8.47 2.75 7.11
CA GLU A 86 9.68 2.04 7.55
C GLU A 86 10.65 1.80 6.39
N ALA A 87 10.14 1.40 5.22
CA ALA A 87 10.94 1.24 4.01
C ALA A 87 11.46 2.59 3.50
N GLN A 88 10.64 3.65 3.57
CA GLN A 88 11.08 5.01 3.27
C GLN A 88 12.23 5.45 4.19
N ASN A 89 12.13 5.18 5.49
CA ASN A 89 13.16 5.51 6.47
C ASN A 89 14.46 4.75 6.18
N ARG A 90 14.40 3.44 5.89
CA ARG A 90 15.60 2.67 5.50
C ARG A 90 16.26 3.23 4.25
N MET A 91 15.46 3.58 3.25
CA MET A 91 15.97 4.22 2.03
C MET A 91 16.66 5.55 2.33
N GLN A 92 16.08 6.39 3.20
CA GLN A 92 16.69 7.64 3.64
C GLN A 92 18.01 7.41 4.38
N GLN A 93 18.05 6.44 5.30
CA GLN A 93 19.28 6.08 6.02
C GLN A 93 20.37 5.56 5.07
N GLY A 94 20.01 4.75 4.07
CA GLY A 94 20.94 4.27 3.04
C GLY A 94 21.51 5.42 2.20
N ILE A 95 20.70 6.41 1.85
CA ILE A 95 21.17 7.62 1.16
C ILE A 95 22.12 8.42 2.06
N ILE A 96 21.78 8.61 3.34
CA ILE A 96 22.66 9.28 4.31
C ILE A 96 24.00 8.55 4.42
N ALA A 97 24.00 7.23 4.52
CA ALA A 97 25.21 6.42 4.59
C ALA A 97 26.07 6.57 3.33
N ARG A 98 25.46 6.59 2.12
CA ARG A 98 26.17 6.84 0.86
C ARG A 98 26.80 8.24 0.80
N ILE A 99 26.08 9.27 1.26
CA ILE A 99 26.61 10.64 1.36
C ILE A 99 27.81 10.68 2.31
N GLN A 100 27.73 10.00 3.46
CA GLN A 100 28.81 9.95 4.45
C GLN A 100 30.01 9.13 3.98
N ALA A 101 29.79 8.11 3.16
CA ALA A 101 30.85 7.26 2.60
C ALA A 101 31.49 7.84 1.32
N ALA A 102 30.95 8.92 0.76
CA ALA A 102 31.49 9.57 -0.43
C ALA A 102 32.94 10.00 -0.20
N LYS A 103 33.85 9.59 -1.08
CA LYS A 103 35.29 9.81 -0.91
C LYS A 103 35.72 11.20 -1.38
N THR A 104 34.89 11.83 -2.20
CA THR A 104 35.17 13.14 -2.78
C THR A 104 33.97 14.07 -2.64
N GLU A 105 34.24 15.37 -2.61
CA GLU A 105 33.20 16.40 -2.55
C GLU A 105 32.35 16.43 -3.84
N GLN A 106 32.94 16.03 -4.97
CA GLN A 106 32.26 15.92 -6.25
C GLN A 106 31.26 14.75 -6.28
N GLU A 107 31.63 13.60 -5.73
CA GLU A 107 30.75 12.45 -5.55
C GLU A 107 29.59 12.78 -4.58
N ARG A 108 29.90 13.48 -3.48
CA ARG A 108 28.88 13.96 -2.54
C ARG A 108 27.90 14.94 -3.22
N ALA A 109 28.42 15.87 -4.03
CA ALA A 109 27.60 16.82 -4.77
C ALA A 109 26.71 16.14 -5.81
N GLN A 110 27.21 15.10 -6.50
CA GLN A 110 26.43 14.32 -7.46
C GLN A 110 25.25 13.62 -6.77
N ILE A 111 25.48 12.98 -5.61
CA ILE A 111 24.41 12.33 -4.85
C ILE A 111 23.34 13.34 -4.41
N LEU A 112 23.77 14.47 -3.84
CA LEU A 112 22.86 15.49 -3.29
C LEU A 112 22.05 16.23 -4.36
N ASN A 113 22.68 16.59 -5.47
CA ASN A 113 22.11 17.51 -6.45
C ASN A 113 21.52 16.82 -7.68
N GLU A 114 21.90 15.57 -7.97
CA GLU A 114 21.43 14.85 -9.17
C GLU A 114 20.61 13.62 -8.78
N GLU A 115 21.19 12.69 -8.02
CA GLU A 115 20.55 11.39 -7.73
C GLU A 115 19.28 11.54 -6.89
N ILE A 116 19.35 12.25 -5.76
CA ILE A 116 18.19 12.43 -4.86
C ILE A 116 17.04 13.16 -5.59
N PRO A 117 17.28 14.32 -6.25
CA PRO A 117 16.21 14.99 -6.99
C PRO A 117 15.65 14.17 -8.15
N ALA A 118 16.47 13.36 -8.84
CA ALA A 118 15.98 12.46 -9.89
C ALA A 118 15.04 11.39 -9.32
N ARG A 119 15.43 10.72 -8.23
CA ARG A 119 14.59 9.70 -7.56
C ARG A 119 13.27 10.28 -7.06
N MET A 120 13.30 11.45 -6.42
CA MET A 120 12.09 12.13 -5.96
C MET A 120 11.17 12.51 -7.12
N ARG A 121 11.71 12.99 -8.25
CA ARG A 121 10.94 13.26 -9.46
C ARG A 121 10.28 12.00 -10.00
N SER A 122 11.02 10.89 -10.11
CA SER A 122 10.46 9.61 -10.57
C SER A 122 9.35 9.09 -9.65
N MET A 123 9.54 9.17 -8.33
CA MET A 123 8.49 8.79 -7.36
C MET A 123 7.24 9.67 -7.52
N ASN A 124 7.41 10.98 -7.64
CA ASN A 124 6.29 11.90 -7.82
C ASN A 124 5.56 11.64 -9.14
N VAL A 125 6.28 11.39 -10.24
CA VAL A 125 5.69 11.03 -11.53
C VAL A 125 4.91 9.72 -11.40
N LEU A 126 5.48 8.67 -10.80
CA LEU A 126 4.79 7.40 -10.63
C LEU A 126 3.53 7.52 -9.77
N ALA A 127 3.59 8.29 -8.68
CA ALA A 127 2.46 8.52 -7.80
C ALA A 127 1.34 9.36 -8.46
N THR A 128 1.69 10.30 -9.34
CA THR A 128 0.72 11.22 -9.97
C THR A 128 0.18 10.72 -11.30
N THR A 129 0.97 9.97 -12.07
CA THR A 129 0.59 9.46 -13.41
C THR A 129 -0.44 8.35 -13.32
N TYR A 130 -0.42 7.58 -12.22
CA TYR A 130 -1.28 6.43 -12.05
C TYR A 130 -2.10 6.53 -10.76
N PRO A 131 -3.09 7.45 -10.71
CA PRO A 131 -3.97 7.54 -9.56
C PRO A 131 -4.70 6.22 -9.35
N PRO A 132 -4.99 5.83 -8.09
CA PRO A 132 -5.76 4.63 -7.80
C PRO A 132 -7.11 4.64 -8.54
N VAL A 133 -7.44 3.53 -9.21
CA VAL A 133 -8.68 3.38 -9.98
C VAL A 133 -9.60 2.42 -9.24
N VAL A 134 -10.79 2.88 -8.83
CA VAL A 134 -11.82 2.00 -8.26
C VAL A 134 -12.42 1.19 -9.41
N MET A 135 -12.14 -0.12 -9.42
CA MET A 135 -12.64 -1.04 -10.45
C MET A 135 -14.06 -1.50 -10.14
N ALA A 136 -14.35 -1.75 -8.87
CA ALA A 136 -15.66 -2.20 -8.44
C ALA A 136 -15.97 -1.68 -7.03
N SER A 137 -17.25 -1.45 -6.76
CA SER A 137 -17.74 -1.12 -5.43
C SER A 137 -19.02 -1.89 -5.13
N ALA A 138 -19.20 -2.24 -3.86
CA ALA A 138 -20.43 -2.84 -3.36
C ALA A 138 -20.80 -2.22 -2.02
N ARG A 139 -22.11 -2.10 -1.78
CA ARG A 139 -22.65 -1.57 -0.53
C ARG A 139 -23.85 -2.39 -0.09
N LYS A 140 -23.94 -2.65 1.21
CA LYS A 140 -25.07 -3.34 1.81
C LYS A 140 -25.43 -2.71 3.15
N VAL A 141 -26.72 -2.58 3.43
CA VAL A 141 -27.19 -2.08 4.73
C VAL A 141 -27.74 -3.24 5.53
N LEU A 142 -27.39 -3.32 6.81
CA LEU A 142 -27.77 -4.41 7.70
C LEU A 142 -28.22 -3.85 9.05
N GLU A 143 -29.17 -4.52 9.69
CA GLU A 143 -29.38 -4.39 11.14
C GLU A 143 -28.60 -5.50 11.86
N VAL A 144 -27.80 -5.12 12.84
CA VAL A 144 -26.92 -6.02 13.60
C VAL A 144 -27.01 -5.71 15.09
N GLY A 145 -26.84 -6.73 15.93
CA GLY A 145 -26.91 -6.63 17.39
C GLY A 145 -27.66 -7.80 18.01
N ALA A 146 -27.66 -7.91 19.34
CA ALA A 146 -28.58 -8.79 20.06
C ALA A 146 -29.99 -8.13 20.11
N PRO A 147 -31.08 -8.93 20.10
CA PRO A 147 -32.41 -8.42 20.36
C PRO A 147 -32.51 -7.76 21.74
#